data_AF-A0A7S0C7H6-F1
#
_entry.id   AF-A0A7S0C7H6-F1
#
_cell.length_a   1.000
_cell.length_b   1.000
_cell.length_c   1.000
_cell.angle_alpha   90.00
_cell.angle_beta   90.00
_cell.angle_gamma   90.00
#
_symmetry.space_group_name_H-M   'P 1'
#
loop_
_entity.id
_entity.type
_entity.pdbx_description
1 polymer ?
#
loop_
_entity_poly.entity_id
_entity_poly.type
_entity_poly.pdbx_seq_one_letter_code
_entity_poly.pdbx_strand_id
1 'polypeptide(L)'
;AGGNRVLLFNNGRQPDRHWSSVDEIEIPTAAAGAVSTAGNLAWTFGPPAGRQGSFYCTHISSVQRLGNGNTLVLMGPQAIVFEVTPQGDEVFRYVCPVQTVNGGEAECVVRQGEQRAEGRYSLFTFRRYPTTF
;
A
#
# COMPACT_ATOMS: atom_id res chain seq x y z
N ALA A 1 -25.12 1.97 2.21
CA ALA A 1 -24.77 1.39 3.52
C ALA A 1 -23.24 1.32 3.60
N GLY A 2 -22.60 2.37 4.10
CA GLY A 2 -21.13 2.44 4.25
C GLY A 2 -20.77 2.07 5.68
N GLY A 3 -20.49 0.79 5.92
CA GLY A 3 -20.20 0.28 7.26
C GLY A 3 -18.80 0.70 7.73
N ASN A 4 -18.65 0.81 9.04
CA ASN A 4 -17.45 1.18 9.80
C ASN A 4 -16.22 0.36 9.42
N ARG A 5 -15.58 0.67 8.28
CA ARG A 5 -14.40 -0.04 7.79
C ARG A 5 -13.23 0.90 7.64
N VAL A 6 -12.06 0.40 8.03
CA VAL A 6 -10.79 1.10 7.87
C VAL A 6 -9.91 0.27 6.94
N LEU A 7 -9.49 0.90 5.85
CA LEU A 7 -8.46 0.38 4.96
C LEU A 7 -7.12 0.95 5.38
N LEU A 8 -6.12 0.10 5.59
CA LEU A 8 -4.79 0.52 6.00
C LEU A 8 -3.69 -0.31 5.34
N PHE A 9 -2.53 0.31 5.19
CA PHE A 9 -1.31 -0.40 4.84
C PHE A 9 -0.63 -0.85 6.14
N ASN A 10 -0.51 -2.15 6.32
CA ASN A 10 0.09 -2.77 7.48
C ASN A 10 1.53 -3.15 7.17
N ASN A 11 2.49 -2.34 7.62
CA ASN A 11 3.91 -2.58 7.37
C ASN A 11 4.43 -3.90 7.98
N GLY A 12 3.70 -4.47 8.95
CA GLY A 12 4.12 -5.62 9.73
C GLY A 12 4.94 -5.21 10.96
N ARG A 13 4.79 -5.97 12.06
CA ARG A 13 5.50 -5.73 13.32
C ARG A 13 6.77 -6.58 13.38
N GLN A 14 7.92 -5.95 13.65
CA GLN A 14 9.12 -6.68 14.02
C GLN A 14 9.04 -7.13 15.49
N PRO A 15 9.60 -8.30 15.86
CA PRO A 15 10.48 -9.19 15.08
C PRO A 15 9.77 -10.30 14.29
N ASP A 16 8.46 -10.46 14.46
CA ASP A 16 7.68 -11.65 14.11
C ASP A 16 7.07 -11.60 12.70
N ARG A 17 6.99 -10.43 12.07
CA ARG A 17 6.38 -10.24 10.76
C ARG A 17 7.30 -9.47 9.80
N HIS A 18 7.81 -10.20 8.81
CA HIS A 18 8.67 -9.70 7.74
C HIS A 18 7.95 -9.55 6.39
N TRP A 19 6.65 -9.25 6.43
CA TRP A 19 5.86 -8.95 5.23
C TRP A 19 4.82 -7.88 5.54
N SER A 20 4.48 -7.09 4.53
CA SER A 20 3.40 -6.11 4.63
C SER A 20 2.09 -6.69 4.10
N SER A 21 0.98 -6.11 4.50
CA SER A 21 -0.34 -6.36 3.91
C SER A 21 -1.09 -5.06 3.75
N VAL A 22 -2.12 -5.08 2.93
CA VAL A 22 -3.19 -4.10 2.94
C VAL A 22 -4.39 -4.77 3.58
N ASP A 23 -4.87 -4.22 4.67
CA ASP A 23 -5.96 -4.81 5.45
C ASP A 23 -7.16 -3.87 5.43
N GLU A 24 -8.34 -4.43 5.21
CA GLU A 24 -9.62 -3.77 5.47
C GLU A 24 -10.23 -4.40 6.71
N ILE A 25 -10.36 -3.58 7.76
CA ILE A 25 -10.86 -4.01 9.07
C ILE A 25 -12.23 -3.41 9.29
N GLU A 26 -13.20 -4.26 9.59
CA GLU A 26 -14.50 -3.85 10.11
C GLU A 26 -14.38 -3.55 11.60
N ILE A 27 -14.67 -2.31 11.97
CA ILE A 27 -14.69 -1.84 13.34
C ILE A 27 -16.11 -2.05 13.87
N PRO A 28 -16.31 -2.92 14.88
CA PRO A 28 -17.62 -3.10 15.47
C PRO A 28 -18.09 -1.78 16.06
N THR A 29 -19.31 -1.36 15.72
CA THR A 29 -19.98 -0.30 16.45
C THR A 29 -20.29 -0.84 17.84
N ALA A 30 -19.48 -0.48 18.84
CA ALA A 30 -19.88 -0.71 20.22
C ALA A 30 -20.91 0.36 20.62
N ALA A 31 -21.65 0.12 21.71
CA ALA A 31 -22.57 1.10 22.27
C ALA A 31 -21.86 2.47 22.45
N ALA A 32 -22.60 3.56 22.22
CA ALA A 32 -22.07 4.92 22.14
C ALA A 32 -21.00 5.21 23.23
N GLY A 33 -19.74 5.35 22.79
CA GLY A 33 -18.59 5.66 23.65
C GLY A 33 -17.58 4.53 23.87
N ALA A 34 -17.89 3.28 23.49
CA ALA A 34 -16.92 2.18 23.56
C ALA A 34 -16.31 1.88 22.17
N VAL A 35 -14.99 1.72 22.12
CA VAL A 35 -14.26 1.27 20.93
C VAL A 35 -13.72 -0.14 21.22
N SER A 36 -14.19 -1.13 20.48
CA SER A 36 -13.61 -2.47 20.54
C SER A 36 -12.28 -2.47 19.79
N THR A 37 -11.23 -3.04 20.40
CA THR A 37 -9.96 -3.31 19.71
C THR A 37 -10.03 -4.59 18.87
N ALA A 38 -11.08 -5.39 19.02
CA ALA A 38 -11.34 -6.57 18.22
C ALA A 38 -12.04 -6.16 16.92
N GLY A 39 -11.25 -5.70 15.94
CA GLY A 39 -11.70 -5.53 14.57
C GLY A 39 -11.72 -6.87 13.83
N ASN A 40 -12.66 -7.04 12.90
CA ASN A 40 -12.72 -8.23 12.05
C ASN A 40 -12.07 -7.94 10.70
N LEU A 41 -11.18 -8.82 10.24
CA LEU A 41 -10.57 -8.70 8.91
C LEU A 41 -11.63 -8.98 7.83
N ALA A 42 -12.03 -7.93 7.11
CA ALA A 42 -13.03 -8.02 6.03
C ALA A 42 -12.38 -8.36 4.68
N TRP A 43 -11.15 -7.89 4.45
CA TRP A 43 -10.37 -8.17 3.25
C TRP A 43 -8.88 -7.98 3.55
N THR A 44 -8.02 -8.72 2.84
CA THR A 44 -6.57 -8.52 2.91
C THR A 44 -5.93 -8.76 1.54
N PHE A 45 -4.88 -7.99 1.25
CA PHE A 45 -3.97 -8.24 0.14
C PHE A 45 -2.53 -8.26 0.66
N GLY A 46 -1.77 -9.23 0.19
CA GLY A 46 -0.39 -9.44 0.56
C GLY A 46 0.00 -10.89 0.35
N PRO A 47 1.25 -11.27 0.58
CA PRO A 47 1.63 -12.67 0.56
C PRO A 47 0.79 -13.44 1.60
N PRO A 48 0.48 -14.72 1.35
CA PRO A 48 -0.10 -15.58 2.37
C PRO A 48 0.70 -15.46 3.67
N ALA A 49 0.03 -15.41 4.82
CA ALA A 49 0.67 -15.26 6.12
C ALA A 49 1.86 -16.23 6.26
N GLY A 50 3.05 -15.70 6.58
CA GLY A 50 4.28 -16.47 6.73
C GLY A 50 5.13 -16.64 5.47
N ARG A 51 4.72 -16.16 4.28
CA ARG A 51 5.58 -16.12 3.09
C ARG A 51 6.29 -14.78 2.94
N GLN A 52 7.62 -14.83 2.96
CA GLN A 52 8.50 -13.70 2.66
C GLN A 52 8.62 -13.55 1.13
N GLY A 53 8.65 -12.31 0.63
CA GLY A 53 8.69 -12.01 -0.81
C GLY A 53 8.88 -10.52 -1.08
N SER A 54 8.59 -10.07 -2.31
CA SER A 54 8.79 -8.68 -2.77
C SER A 54 7.88 -7.63 -2.09
N PHE A 55 6.93 -8.05 -1.26
CA PHE A 55 5.90 -7.17 -0.67
C PHE A 55 6.16 -6.91 0.83
N TYR A 56 7.25 -6.22 1.13
CA TYR A 56 7.58 -5.73 2.47
C TYR A 56 8.03 -4.28 2.40
N CYS A 57 7.46 -3.43 3.25
CA CYS A 57 7.83 -2.03 3.41
C CYS A 57 8.05 -1.75 4.89
N THR A 58 9.22 -1.24 5.25
CA THR A 58 9.55 -0.92 6.65
C THR A 58 8.87 0.37 7.13
N HIS A 59 8.49 1.28 6.22
CA HIS A 59 7.91 2.58 6.55
C HIS A 59 7.14 3.20 5.37
N ILE A 60 6.47 4.34 5.62
CA ILE A 60 5.98 5.33 4.63
C ILE A 60 5.18 4.80 3.42
N SER A 61 4.21 3.92 3.65
CA SER A 61 3.39 3.35 2.56
C SER A 61 1.96 3.87 2.62
N SER A 62 1.23 3.81 1.51
CA SER A 62 -0.14 4.31 1.45
C SER A 62 -1.07 3.39 0.66
N VAL A 63 -2.37 3.51 0.93
CA VAL A 63 -3.41 2.74 0.24
C VAL A 63 -4.63 3.63 -0.01
N GLN A 64 -5.31 3.40 -1.13
CA GLN A 64 -6.58 4.05 -1.47
C GLN A 64 -7.53 3.05 -2.15
N ARG A 65 -8.77 2.92 -1.63
CA ARG A 65 -9.86 2.25 -2.38
C ARG A 65 -10.34 3.19 -3.48
N LEU A 66 -10.47 2.68 -4.70
CA LEU A 66 -10.94 3.41 -5.87
C LEU A 66 -12.44 3.20 -6.10
N GLY A 67 -13.08 4.12 -6.84
CA GLY A 67 -14.52 4.07 -7.11
C GLY A 67 -14.99 2.87 -7.93
N ASN A 68 -14.08 2.23 -8.67
CA ASN A 68 -14.34 0.98 -9.40
C ASN A 68 -14.21 -0.29 -8.52
N GLY A 69 -13.92 -0.14 -7.22
CA GLY A 69 -13.72 -1.25 -6.29
C GLY A 69 -12.29 -1.76 -6.18
N ASN A 70 -11.38 -1.36 -7.09
CA ASN A 70 -9.97 -1.71 -7.02
C ASN A 70 -9.27 -0.99 -5.87
N THR A 71 -8.08 -1.47 -5.52
CA THR A 71 -7.25 -0.90 -4.47
C THR A 71 -5.93 -0.43 -5.05
N LEU A 72 -5.63 0.85 -4.91
CA LEU A 72 -4.34 1.45 -5.26
C LEU A 72 -3.40 1.37 -4.05
N VAL A 73 -2.21 0.82 -4.25
CA VAL A 73 -1.23 0.55 -3.21
C VAL A 73 0.09 1.23 -3.58
N LEU A 74 0.70 1.92 -2.61
CA LEU A 74 2.04 2.49 -2.73
C LEU A 74 2.98 1.80 -1.74
N MET A 75 4.01 1.16 -2.27
CA MET A 75 5.19 0.73 -1.54
C MET A 75 6.19 1.87 -1.49
N GLY A 76 6.19 2.62 -0.38
CA GLY A 76 6.92 3.89 -0.29
C GLY A 76 8.43 3.80 -0.43
N PRO A 77 9.13 2.92 0.34
CA PRO A 77 10.59 2.78 0.26
C PRO A 77 11.07 2.30 -1.11
N GLN A 78 10.21 1.62 -1.84
CA GLN A 78 10.45 1.18 -3.21
C GLN A 78 9.90 2.19 -4.23
N ALA A 79 9.13 3.20 -3.85
CA ALA A 79 8.43 4.10 -4.76
C ALA A 79 7.70 3.37 -5.91
N ILE A 80 7.08 2.24 -5.60
CA ILE A 80 6.28 1.43 -6.55
C ILE A 80 4.81 1.61 -6.20
N VAL A 81 4.02 1.98 -7.21
CA VAL A 81 2.56 2.08 -7.11
C VAL A 81 1.96 0.98 -7.97
N PHE A 82 0.93 0.31 -7.48
CA PHE A 82 0.20 -0.68 -8.27
C PHE A 82 -1.27 -0.72 -7.87
N GLU A 83 -2.12 -1.17 -8.78
CA GLU A 83 -3.56 -1.30 -8.57
C GLU A 83 -3.94 -2.77 -8.63
N VAL A 84 -4.73 -3.23 -7.66
CA VAL A 84 -5.24 -4.60 -7.60
C VAL A 84 -6.76 -4.65 -7.63
N THR A 85 -7.30 -5.69 -8.27
CA THR A 85 -8.72 -6.02 -8.20
C THR A 85 -9.10 -6.49 -6.79
N PRO A 86 -10.40 -6.55 -6.44
CA PRO A 86 -10.85 -7.19 -5.20
C PRO A 86 -10.36 -8.64 -5.02
N GLN A 87 -10.09 -9.34 -6.13
CA GLN A 87 -9.57 -10.70 -6.18
C GLN A 87 -8.04 -10.76 -5.99
N GLY A 88 -7.34 -9.62 -6.04
CA GLY A 88 -5.90 -9.53 -5.87
C GLY A 88 -5.10 -9.54 -7.17
N ASP A 89 -5.76 -9.48 -8.33
CA ASP A 89 -5.07 -9.40 -9.62
C ASP A 89 -4.51 -8.00 -9.84
N GLU A 90 -3.23 -7.88 -10.19
CA GLU A 90 -2.64 -6.59 -10.51
C GLU A 90 -3.02 -6.16 -11.94
N VAL A 91 -3.60 -4.97 -12.06
CA VAL A 91 -4.10 -4.41 -13.33
C VAL A 91 -3.35 -3.14 -13.77
N PHE A 92 -2.50 -2.60 -12.90
CA PHE A 92 -1.67 -1.45 -13.19
C PHE A 92 -0.42 -1.47 -12.30
N ARG A 93 0.70 -1.01 -12.86
CA ARG A 93 1.94 -0.76 -12.10
C ARG A 93 2.64 0.49 -12.63
N TYR A 94 3.12 1.29 -11.71
CA TYR A 94 4.03 2.41 -11.93
C TYR A 94 5.24 2.26 -11.02
N VAL A 95 6.43 2.40 -11.58
CA VAL A 95 7.69 2.42 -10.84
C VAL A 95 8.25 3.83 -10.97
N CYS A 96 8.42 4.54 -9.85
CA CYS A 96 8.95 5.89 -9.87
C CYS A 96 10.38 5.88 -10.44
N PRO A 97 10.66 6.67 -11.48
CA PRO A 97 11.99 6.71 -12.06
C PRO A 97 12.93 7.65 -11.32
N VAL A 98 12.43 8.40 -10.33
CA VAL A 98 13.19 9.42 -9.62
C VAL A 98 13.82 8.83 -8.36
N GLN A 99 15.15 8.91 -8.26
CA GLN A 99 15.90 8.62 -7.04
C GLN A 99 16.38 9.90 -6.38
N THR A 100 16.57 9.85 -5.06
CA THR A 100 17.30 10.90 -4.33
C THR A 100 18.76 10.50 -4.23
N VAL A 101 19.66 11.34 -4.73
CA VAL A 101 21.11 11.14 -4.63
C VAL A 101 21.70 11.83 -3.40
N ASN A 102 22.97 11.59 -3.14
CA ASN A 102 23.69 12.25 -2.05
C ASN A 102 23.67 13.77 -2.28
N GLY A 103 23.22 14.53 -1.28
CA GLY A 103 23.01 15.98 -1.40
C GLY A 103 21.55 16.41 -1.48
N GLY A 104 20.61 15.46 -1.59
CA GLY A 104 19.17 15.75 -1.61
C GLY A 104 18.63 16.12 -2.99
N GLU A 105 19.48 16.07 -4.03
CA GLU A 105 19.06 16.26 -5.41
C GLU A 105 18.29 15.04 -5.93
N ALA A 106 17.40 15.28 -6.89
CA ALA A 106 16.54 14.26 -7.48
C ALA A 106 16.96 14.00 -8.93
N GLU A 107 17.19 12.73 -9.27
CA GLU A 107 17.63 12.31 -10.61
C GLU A 107 16.67 11.26 -11.18
N CYS A 108 16.36 11.36 -12.47
CA CYS A 108 15.63 10.33 -13.21
C CYS A 108 16.61 9.24 -13.66
N VAL A 109 16.48 8.03 -13.13
CA VAL A 109 17.48 6.96 -13.30
C VAL A 109 17.00 5.71 -14.01
N VAL A 110 15.74 5.68 -14.43
CA VAL A 110 15.22 4.60 -15.30
C VAL A 110 14.21 5.15 -16.29
N ARG A 111 14.24 4.62 -17.52
CA ARG A 111 13.11 4.76 -18.44
C ARG A 111 12.04 3.72 -18.09
N GLN A 112 10.79 4.03 -18.38
CA GLN A 112 9.68 3.11 -18.13
C GLN A 112 9.91 1.79 -18.89
N GLY A 113 10.01 0.68 -18.14
CA GLY A 113 10.29 -0.66 -18.67
C GLY A 113 11.71 -1.18 -18.46
N GLU A 114 12.64 -0.36 -17.97
CA GLU A 114 14.01 -0.76 -17.67
C GLU A 114 14.18 -1.31 -16.24
N GLN A 115 15.24 -2.10 -16.01
CA GLN A 115 15.59 -2.60 -14.69
C GLN A 115 16.11 -1.45 -13.82
N ARG A 116 15.63 -1.40 -12.58
CA ARG A 116 15.99 -0.38 -11.62
C ARG A 116 17.37 -0.62 -11.00
N ALA A 117 18.21 0.41 -10.99
CA ALA A 117 19.46 0.43 -10.23
C ALA A 117 19.21 0.54 -8.72
N GLU A 118 20.12 0.01 -7.90
CA GLU A 118 20.08 0.20 -6.45
C GLU A 118 20.17 1.68 -6.08
N GLY A 119 19.41 2.12 -5.07
CA GLY A 119 19.36 3.55 -4.73
C GLY A 119 18.33 3.90 -3.67
N ARG A 120 18.27 5.18 -3.31
CA ARG A 120 17.28 5.72 -2.37
C ARG A 120 16.08 6.23 -3.15
N TYR A 121 14.96 5.54 -2.97
CA TYR A 121 13.70 5.91 -3.56
C TYR A 121 12.69 6.12 -2.46
N SER A 122 11.83 7.12 -2.63
CA SER A 122 10.79 7.38 -1.65
C SER A 122 9.65 8.12 -2.30
N LEU A 123 8.45 7.55 -2.18
CA LEU A 123 7.21 8.26 -2.39
C LEU A 123 6.38 8.11 -1.12
N PHE A 124 5.86 9.22 -0.62
CA PHE A 124 5.08 9.22 0.61
C PHE A 124 3.59 8.93 0.36
N THR A 125 3.03 9.49 -0.71
CA THR A 125 1.63 9.27 -1.09
C THR A 125 1.47 9.32 -2.60
N PHE A 126 0.54 8.52 -3.11
CA PHE A 126 0.10 8.56 -4.50
C PHE A 126 -1.43 8.45 -4.49
N ARG A 127 -2.10 9.38 -5.19
CA ARG A 127 -3.56 9.41 -5.25
C ARG A 127 -4.02 9.34 -6.68
N ARG A 128 -5.06 8.55 -6.91
CA ARG A 128 -5.84 8.58 -8.15
C ARG A 128 -7.17 9.26 -7.87
N TYR A 129 -7.45 10.32 -8.61
CA TYR A 129 -8.71 11.04 -8.52
C TYR A 129 -9.76 10.40 -9.43
N PRO A 130 -11.05 10.50 -9.08
CA PRO A 130 -12.13 10.17 -10.00
C PRO A 130 -11.98 10.96 -11.32
N THR A 131 -12.34 10.34 -12.45
CA THR A 131 -12.34 11.02 -13.76
C THR A 131 -13.62 11.84 -14.00
N THR A 132 -14.59 11.73 -13.10
CA THR A 132 -15.86 12.48 -13.10
C THR A 132 -15.95 13.27 -11.80
N PHE A 133 -16.21 14.58 -11.92
CA PHE A 133 -16.34 15.53 -10.79
C PHE A 133 -17.81 15.83 -10.51
#